data_AF-A0A8T7ALJ4-F1
#
_entry.id   AF-A0A8T7ALJ4-F1
#
_cell.length_a   1.000
_cell.length_b   1.000
_cell.length_c   1.000
_cell.angle_alpha   90.00
_cell.angle_beta   90.00
_cell.angle_gamma   90.00
#
_symmetry.space_group_name_H-M   'P 1'
#
loop_
_entity.id
_entity.type
_entity.pdbx_description
1 polymer ?
#
loop_
_entity_poly.entity_id
_entity_poly.type
_entity_poly.pdbx_seq_one_letter_code
_entity_poly.pdbx_strand_id
1 'polypeptide(L)'
;MAREKLQRLIATLQEELGSSQSIDEESRKALQQLIADVDEIASGDTPPSDDRASAAGQLEKVTLQFESEHPKLSMILGEIIDTLGKLGI
;
A
#
# COMPACT_ATOMS: atom_id res chain seq x y z
N MET A 1 -6.96 -10.76 -12.72
CA MET A 1 -6.51 -9.45 -13.25
C MET A 1 -6.24 -8.41 -12.16
N ALA A 2 -7.25 -7.83 -11.48
CA ALA A 2 -7.04 -6.73 -10.52
C ALA A 2 -6.23 -7.14 -9.27
N ARG A 3 -6.53 -8.31 -8.66
CA ARG A 3 -5.72 -8.89 -7.57
C ARG A 3 -4.26 -9.13 -7.97
N GLU A 4 -4.03 -9.71 -9.14
CA GLU A 4 -2.67 -9.97 -9.63
C GLU A 4 -1.91 -8.66 -9.91
N LYS A 5 -2.61 -7.60 -10.33
CA LYS A 5 -2.02 -6.26 -10.46
C LYS A 5 -1.63 -5.73 -9.08
N LEU A 6 -2.51 -5.84 -8.08
CA LEU A 6 -2.25 -5.41 -6.70
C LEU A 6 -1.01 -6.11 -6.14
N GLN A 7 -0.92 -7.43 -6.26
CA GLN A 7 0.25 -8.20 -5.78
C GLN A 7 1.55 -7.77 -6.46
N ARG A 8 1.52 -7.49 -7.77
CA ARG A 8 2.69 -6.96 -8.47
C ARG A 8 3.09 -5.57 -7.96
N LEU A 9 2.13 -4.67 -7.76
CA LEU A 9 2.39 -3.34 -7.23
C LEU A 9 2.98 -3.40 -5.81
N ILE A 10 2.43 -4.30 -4.97
CA ILE A 10 2.93 -4.57 -3.62
C ILE A 10 4.38 -5.06 -3.66
N ALA A 11 4.70 -6.03 -4.52
CA ALA A 11 6.07 -6.53 -4.68
C ALA A 11 7.03 -5.41 -5.10
N THR A 12 6.66 -4.63 -6.13
CA THR A 12 7.45 -3.47 -6.59
C THR A 12 7.64 -2.45 -5.47
N LEU A 13 6.61 -2.17 -4.68
CA LEU A 13 6.69 -1.23 -3.57
C LEU A 13 7.67 -1.72 -2.50
N GLN A 14 7.64 -3.01 -2.16
CA GLN A 14 8.58 -3.61 -1.20
C GLN A 14 10.02 -3.59 -1.72
N GLU A 15 10.25 -3.81 -3.00
CA GLU A 15 11.58 -3.70 -3.61
C GLU A 15 12.11 -2.26 -3.60
N GLU A 16 11.27 -1.27 -3.94
CA GLU A 16 11.64 0.14 -3.92
C GLU A 16 11.85 0.63 -2.47
N LEU A 17 11.03 0.22 -1.51
CA LEU A 17 11.27 0.41 -0.08
C LEU A 17 12.59 -0.24 0.36
N GLY A 18 12.90 -1.42 -0.21
CA GLY A 18 14.12 -2.20 -0.08
C GLY A 18 15.38 -1.41 -0.45
N SER A 19 15.31 -0.74 -1.59
CA SER A 19 16.41 0.02 -2.20
C SER A 19 16.51 1.47 -1.70
N SER A 20 15.41 2.04 -1.21
CA SER A 20 15.38 3.42 -0.72
C SER A 20 16.03 3.52 0.67
N GLN A 21 17.31 3.88 0.68
CA GLN A 21 18.10 4.06 1.91
C GLN A 21 17.66 5.28 2.74
N SER A 22 16.83 6.16 2.19
CA SER A 22 16.37 7.39 2.85
C SER A 22 15.13 7.20 3.72
N ILE A 23 14.56 6.00 3.79
CA ILE A 23 13.35 5.71 4.56
C ILE A 23 13.74 5.13 5.90
N ASP A 24 13.28 5.76 6.98
CA ASP A 24 13.49 5.27 8.33
C ASP A 24 12.85 3.89 8.53
N GLU A 25 13.48 3.07 9.36
CA GLU A 25 13.06 1.69 9.61
C GLU A 25 11.63 1.60 10.17
N GLU A 26 11.21 2.61 10.93
CA GLU A 26 9.85 2.74 11.46
C GLU A 26 8.83 2.97 10.34
N SER A 27 9.08 3.95 9.46
CA SER A 27 8.23 4.25 8.31
C SER A 27 8.13 3.06 7.36
N ARG A 28 9.24 2.34 7.16
CA ARG A 28 9.27 1.10 6.37
C ARG A 28 8.40 0.01 6.99
N LYS A 29 8.49 -0.22 8.30
CA LYS A 29 7.65 -1.20 9.00
C LYS A 29 6.18 -0.84 8.93
N ALA A 30 5.83 0.42 9.16
CA ALA A 30 4.46 0.89 9.06
C ALA A 30 3.87 0.65 7.66
N LEU A 31 4.65 0.94 6.61
CA LEU A 31 4.26 0.63 5.23
C LEU A 31 4.10 -0.85 4.98
N GLN A 32 5.04 -1.68 5.44
CA GLN A 32 4.98 -3.13 5.27
C GLN A 32 3.76 -3.76 5.95
N GLN A 33 3.42 -3.30 7.16
CA GLN A 33 2.21 -3.76 7.83
C GLN A 33 0.96 -3.36 7.06
N LEU A 34 0.88 -2.10 6.65
CA LEU A 34 -0.27 -1.57 5.92
C LEU A 34 -0.49 -2.28 4.58
N ILE A 35 0.60 -2.60 3.88
CA ILE A 35 0.59 -3.41 2.65
C ILE A 35 0.09 -4.84 2.93
N ALA A 36 0.53 -5.46 4.04
CA ALA A 36 0.10 -6.79 4.42
C ALA A 36 -1.39 -6.82 4.79
N ASP A 37 -1.87 -5.86 5.57
CA ASP A 37 -3.30 -5.67 5.88
C ASP A 37 -4.12 -5.58 4.60
N VAL A 38 -3.66 -4.79 3.65
CA VAL A 38 -4.30 -4.62 2.34
C VAL A 38 -4.30 -5.91 1.52
N ASP A 39 -3.22 -6.68 1.54
CA ASP A 39 -3.14 -7.97 0.85
C ASP A 39 -4.07 -9.02 1.47
N GLU A 40 -4.20 -9.04 2.81
CA GLU A 40 -5.13 -9.91 3.53
C GLU A 40 -6.60 -9.54 3.24
N ILE A 41 -6.92 -8.23 3.30
CA ILE A 41 -8.24 -7.71 2.94
C ILE A 41 -8.57 -8.06 1.49
N ALA A 42 -7.61 -7.85 0.58
CA ALA A 42 -7.77 -8.17 -0.83
C ALA A 42 -7.94 -9.67 -1.04
N SER A 43 -7.26 -10.52 -0.26
CA SER A 43 -7.35 -11.98 -0.28
C SER A 43 -8.67 -12.53 0.26
N GLY A 44 -9.44 -11.70 0.97
CA GLY A 44 -10.82 -12.00 1.39
C GLY A 44 -10.91 -12.92 2.59
N ASP A 45 -9.79 -13.12 3.30
CA ASP A 45 -9.72 -13.91 4.53
C ASP A 45 -10.24 -13.09 5.74
N THR A 46 -10.20 -11.76 5.64
CA THR A 46 -10.62 -10.85 6.71
C THR A 46 -12.09 -10.40 6.53
N PRO A 47 -12.95 -10.48 7.58
CA PRO A 47 -14.33 -10.01 7.51
C PRO A 47 -14.43 -8.51 7.16
N PRO A 48 -15.52 -8.06 6.51
CA PRO A 48 -15.76 -6.66 6.22
C PRO A 48 -16.14 -5.94 7.52
N SER A 49 -15.18 -5.28 8.15
CA SER A 49 -15.42 -4.34 9.25
C SER A 49 -14.46 -3.16 9.07
N ASP A 50 -14.77 -2.02 9.72
CA ASP A 50 -14.15 -0.68 9.64
C ASP A 50 -12.64 -0.56 9.34
N ASP A 51 -11.87 -1.61 9.56
CA ASP A 51 -10.45 -1.74 9.22
C ASP A 51 -10.13 -1.56 7.73
N ARG A 52 -11.04 -1.92 6.81
CA ARG A 52 -10.79 -1.80 5.35
C ARG A 52 -10.66 -0.36 4.86
N ALA A 53 -11.60 0.49 5.26
CA ALA A 53 -11.57 1.92 4.94
C ALA A 53 -10.42 2.63 5.66
N SER A 54 -10.06 2.13 6.86
CA SER A 54 -8.93 2.64 7.64
C SER A 54 -7.59 2.36 6.94
N ALA A 55 -7.39 1.17 6.38
CA ALA A 55 -6.17 0.82 5.66
C ALA A 55 -5.96 1.66 4.38
N ALA A 56 -7.02 1.87 3.58
CA ALA A 56 -6.96 2.71 2.39
C ALA A 56 -6.69 4.19 2.73
N GLY A 57 -7.36 4.73 3.76
CA GLY A 57 -7.13 6.11 4.21
C GLY A 57 -5.72 6.32 4.82
N GLN A 58 -5.17 5.29 5.46
CA GLN A 58 -3.82 5.34 6.01
C GLN A 58 -2.77 5.23 4.89
N LEU A 59 -3.04 4.47 3.82
CA LEU A 59 -2.20 4.42 2.62
C LEU A 59 -2.17 5.78 1.92
N GLU A 60 -3.30 6.47 1.84
CA GLU A 60 -3.39 7.80 1.24
C GLU A 60 -2.57 8.83 2.03
N LYS A 61 -2.65 8.81 3.37
CA LYS A 61 -1.81 9.66 4.22
C LYS A 61 -0.32 9.43 4.04
N VAL A 62 0.08 8.16 3.96
CA VAL A 62 1.46 7.76 3.69
C VAL A 62 1.85 8.27 2.30
N THR A 63 1.04 8.04 1.27
CA THR A 63 1.28 8.52 -0.10
C THR A 63 1.59 10.02 -0.15
N LEU A 64 0.82 10.84 0.57
CA LEU A 64 1.02 12.28 0.65
C LEU A 64 2.35 12.68 1.33
N GLN A 65 2.79 11.94 2.34
CA GLN A 65 4.13 12.16 2.94
C GLN A 65 5.23 11.80 1.95
N PHE A 66 5.10 10.64 1.30
CA PHE A 66 6.09 10.15 0.34
C PHE A 66 6.06 10.89 -1.00
N GLU A 67 5.02 11.67 -1.34
CA GLU A 67 4.97 12.43 -2.59
C GLU A 67 6.12 13.43 -2.74
N SER A 68 6.51 14.08 -1.64
CA SER A 68 7.59 15.09 -1.66
C SER A 68 8.98 14.46 -1.57
N GLU A 69 9.12 13.39 -0.79
CA GLU A 69 10.43 12.77 -0.50
C GLU A 69 10.76 11.64 -1.51
N HIS A 70 9.74 10.95 -1.99
CA HIS A 70 9.85 9.72 -2.79
C HIS A 70 8.74 9.62 -3.85
N PRO A 71 8.79 10.44 -4.92
CA PRO A 71 7.75 10.49 -5.96
C PRO A 71 7.52 9.16 -6.69
N LYS A 72 8.50 8.26 -6.70
CA LYS A 72 8.31 6.89 -7.21
C LYS A 72 7.43 6.03 -6.31
N LEU A 73 7.61 6.11 -5.00
CA LEU A 73 6.85 5.32 -4.04
C LEU A 73 5.40 5.81 -3.98
N SER A 74 5.19 7.13 -4.01
CA SER A 74 3.84 7.69 -4.05
C SER A 74 3.09 7.27 -5.30
N MET A 75 3.75 7.17 -6.46
CA MET A 75 3.15 6.69 -7.69
C MET A 75 2.65 5.24 -7.56
N ILE A 76 3.48 4.36 -6.99
CA ILE A 76 3.11 2.94 -6.78
C ILE A 76 1.98 2.82 -5.74
N LEU A 77 2.05 3.57 -4.65
CA LEU A 77 1.01 3.61 -3.62
C LEU A 77 -0.33 4.11 -4.18
N GLY A 78 -0.32 5.16 -5.00
CA GLY A 78 -1.51 5.64 -5.69
C GLY A 78 -2.13 4.58 -6.61
N GLU A 79 -1.31 3.82 -7.33
CA GLU A 79 -1.81 2.68 -8.13
C GLU A 79 -2.40 1.56 -7.28
N ILE A 80 -1.85 1.31 -6.08
CA ILE A 80 -2.41 0.35 -5.12
C ILE A 80 -3.80 0.82 -4.67
N ILE A 81 -3.91 2.08 -4.22
CA ILE A 81 -5.19 2.68 -3.79
C ILE A 81 -6.24 2.64 -4.91
N ASP A 82 -5.86 3.03 -6.14
CA ASP A 82 -6.76 2.97 -7.30
C ASP A 82 -7.20 1.52 -7.60
N THR A 83 -6.30 0.55 -7.44
CA THR A 83 -6.62 -0.87 -7.63
C THR A 83 -7.55 -1.39 -6.53
N LEU A 84 -7.37 -0.95 -5.28
CA LEU A 84 -8.27 -1.28 -4.17
C LEU A 84 -9.67 -0.68 -4.37
N GLY A 85 -9.75 0.60 -4.74
CA GLY A 85 -11.02 1.25 -5.05
C GLY A 85 -11.76 0.57 -6.21
N LYS A 86 -11.03 0.08 -7.23
CA LYS A 86 -11.59 -0.73 -8.33
C LYS A 86 -12.11 -2.09 -7.89
N LEU A 87 -11.55 -2.65 -6.82
CA LEU A 87 -12.03 -3.89 -6.21
C LEU A 87 -13.24 -3.65 -5.28
N GLY A 88 -13.65 -2.38 -5.08
CA GLY A 88 -14.76 -2.02 -4.20
C GLY A 88 -14.41 -2.13 -2.71
N ILE A 89 -13.12 -1.97 -2.39
CA ILE A 89 -12.55 -2.07 -1.06
C ILE A 89 -12.19 -0.66 -0.57
#